data_AF-C3S7L2-F1
#
_entry.id   AF-C3S7L2-F1
#
_cell.length_a   1.000
_cell.length_b   1.000
_cell.length_c   1.000
_cell.angle_alpha   90.00
_cell.angle_beta   90.00
_cell.angle_gamma   90.00
#
_symmetry.space_group_name_H-M   'P 1'
#
loop_
_entity.id
_entity.type
_entity.pdbx_description
1 polymer ?
#
loop_
_entity_poly.entity_id
_entity_poly.type
_entity_poly.pdbx_seq_one_letter_code
_entity_poly.pdbx_strand_id
1 'polypeptide(L)'
;ETPKYYVTVIDAPGHRDFIKNMITGTSQADCAILIIAAGTGESEAGISKDGQTREHALLAFTLGVRQLIVAINKMDTTKWSESRYDEI
;
A
#
# COMPACT_ATOMS: atom_id res chain seq x y z
N GLU A 1 -5.68 -1.27 -19.47
CA GLU A 1 -7.05 -0.73 -19.67
C GLU A 1 -8.06 -1.77 -19.27
N THR A 2 -9.13 -1.37 -18.58
CA THR A 2 -10.26 -2.28 -18.31
C THR A 2 -11.35 -2.03 -19.36
N PRO A 3 -12.25 -2.99 -19.63
CA PRO A 3 -13.30 -2.82 -20.64
C PRO A 3 -14.27 -1.64 -20.38
N LYS A 4 -14.29 -1.12 -19.14
CA LYS A 4 -15.27 -0.13 -18.68
C LYS A 4 -14.65 1.20 -18.23
N TYR A 5 -13.38 1.20 -17.84
CA TYR A 5 -12.70 2.36 -17.28
C TYR A 5 -11.27 2.49 -17.82
N TYR A 6 -10.90 3.72 -18.15
CA TYR A 6 -9.52 4.12 -18.36
C TYR A 6 -8.88 4.38 -16.99
N VAL A 7 -7.73 3.76 -16.72
CA VAL A 7 -7.05 3.84 -15.44
C VAL A 7 -5.61 4.26 -15.70
N THR A 8 -5.16 5.29 -14.99
CA THR A 8 -3.76 5.71 -14.95
C THR A 8 -3.14 5.17 -13.68
N VAL A 9 -2.00 4.48 -13.81
CA VAL A 9 -1.27 3.93 -12.66
C VAL A 9 -0.09 4.86 -12.37
N ILE A 10 0.03 5.26 -11.10
CA ILE A 10 1.14 6.07 -10.60
C ILE A 10 1.89 5.20 -9.59
N ASP A 11 3.15 4.88 -9.88
CA ASP A 11 4.00 4.15 -8.95
C ASP A 11 4.63 5.13 -7.94
N ALA A 12 4.44 4.86 -6.66
CA ALA A 12 4.91 5.71 -5.58
C ALA A 12 6.14 5.08 -4.90
N PRO A 13 7.27 5.81 -4.80
CA PRO A 13 8.48 5.26 -4.19
C PRO A 13 8.28 5.08 -2.68
N GLY A 14 8.65 3.91 -2.17
CA GLY A 14 8.44 3.55 -0.76
C GLY A 14 9.51 4.04 0.22
N HIS A 15 10.64 4.55 -0.27
CA HIS A 15 11.74 4.99 0.59
C HIS A 15 11.47 6.42 1.10
N ARG A 16 11.76 6.66 2.40
CA ARG A 16 11.46 7.92 3.10
C ARG A 16 11.98 9.17 2.38
N ASP A 17 13.14 9.06 1.75
CA ASP A 17 13.76 10.17 1.00
C ASP A 17 12.92 10.66 -0.18
N PHE A 18 11.95 9.85 -0.66
CA PHE A 18 11.09 10.16 -1.80
C PHE A 18 9.63 10.41 -1.43
N ILE A 19 9.32 10.69 -0.16
CA ILE A 19 7.95 11.04 0.29
C ILE A 19 7.37 12.22 -0.52
N LYS A 20 8.20 13.19 -0.93
CA LYS A 20 7.77 14.31 -1.78
C LYS A 20 7.21 13.85 -3.12
N ASN A 21 7.81 12.83 -3.72
CA ASN A 21 7.36 12.28 -5.00
C ASN A 21 6.05 11.51 -4.83
N MET A 22 5.90 10.79 -3.71
CA MET A 22 4.63 10.16 -3.35
C MET A 22 3.51 11.20 -3.20
N ILE A 23 3.77 12.33 -2.53
CA ILE A 23 2.76 13.39 -2.32
C ILE A 23 2.27 13.95 -3.66
N THR A 24 3.19 14.23 -4.60
CA THR A 24 2.82 14.75 -5.92
C THR A 24 2.03 13.74 -6.78
N GLY A 25 2.29 12.45 -6.62
CA GLY A 25 1.55 11.40 -7.33
C GLY A 25 0.18 11.14 -6.71
N THR A 26 0.12 11.08 -5.39
CA THR A 26 -1.09 10.75 -4.63
C THR A 26 -2.13 11.89 -4.67
N SER A 27 -1.70 13.15 -4.80
CA SER A 27 -2.62 14.28 -4.95
C SER A 27 -3.45 14.27 -6.24
N GLN A 28 -3.05 13.46 -7.22
CA GLN A 28 -3.77 13.28 -8.50
C GLN A 28 -4.61 12.00 -8.52
N ALA A 29 -4.56 11.18 -7.46
CA ALA A 29 -5.19 9.87 -7.42
C ALA A 29 -6.52 9.92 -6.66
N ASP A 30 -7.56 9.33 -7.25
CA ASP A 30 -8.88 9.17 -6.60
C ASP A 30 -8.93 7.92 -5.69
N CYS A 31 -8.10 6.93 -6.00
CA CYS A 31 -7.97 5.66 -5.28
C CYS A 31 -6.50 5.29 -5.08
N ALA A 32 -6.19 4.57 -4.01
CA ALA A 32 -4.85 4.05 -3.76
C ALA A 32 -4.88 2.54 -3.51
N ILE A 33 -3.80 1.88 -3.91
CA ILE A 33 -3.53 0.48 -3.61
C ILE A 33 -2.39 0.43 -2.60
N LEU A 34 -2.67 -0.10 -1.41
CA LEU A 34 -1.68 -0.31 -0.37
C LEU A 34 -1.22 -1.77 -0.42
N ILE A 35 0.07 -1.98 -0.67
CA ILE A 35 0.66 -3.32 -0.74
C ILE A 35 1.29 -3.66 0.62
N ILE A 36 0.90 -4.79 1.19
CA ILE A 36 1.45 -5.32 2.45
C ILE A 36 2.10 -6.67 2.17
N ALA A 37 3.33 -6.88 2.64
CA ALA A 37 4.00 -8.18 2.49
C ALA A 37 3.51 -9.18 3.53
N ALA A 38 3.21 -10.42 3.13
CA ALA A 38 2.74 -11.47 4.02
C ALA A 38 3.83 -12.07 4.92
N GLY A 39 5.10 -11.87 4.56
CA GLY A 39 6.25 -12.46 5.24
C GLY A 39 6.27 -12.12 6.73
N THR A 40 6.52 -13.13 7.58
CA THR A 40 6.66 -12.96 9.02
C THR A 40 7.85 -12.05 9.33
N GLY A 41 7.60 -10.96 10.06
CA GLY A 41 8.55 -9.88 10.34
C GLY A 41 8.44 -8.69 9.37
N GLU A 42 8.08 -8.92 8.09
CA GLU A 42 7.93 -7.84 7.11
C GLU A 42 6.62 -7.07 7.32
N SER A 43 5.50 -7.76 7.56
CA SER A 43 4.21 -7.10 7.84
C SER A 43 4.27 -6.32 9.15
N GLU A 44 4.86 -6.92 10.20
CA GLU A 44 4.97 -6.31 11.52
C GLU A 44 5.89 -5.08 11.50
N ALA A 45 7.01 -5.14 10.76
CA ALA A 45 7.89 -3.98 10.56
C ALA A 45 7.17 -2.86 9.81
N GLY A 46 6.36 -3.18 8.80
CA GLY A 46 5.59 -2.20 8.01
C GLY A 46 4.46 -1.54 8.80
N ILE A 47 3.81 -2.27 9.70
CA ILE A 47 2.68 -1.78 10.55
C ILE A 47 3.19 -1.10 11.83
N SER A 48 4.46 -1.29 12.19
CA SER A 48 5.08 -0.64 13.34
C SER A 48 4.93 0.88 13.33
N LYS A 49 5.13 1.53 14.49
CA LYS A 49 4.94 3.00 14.62
C LYS A 49 5.78 3.80 13.63
N ASP A 50 6.97 3.30 13.29
CA ASP A 50 7.92 3.90 12.34
C ASP A 50 7.88 3.21 10.97
N GLY A 51 6.91 2.31 10.74
CA GLY A 51 6.77 1.54 9.51
C GLY A 51 6.27 2.40 8.35
N GLN A 52 6.86 2.18 7.18
CA GLN A 52 6.55 2.93 5.95
C GLN A 52 5.11 2.70 5.47
N THR A 53 4.57 1.49 5.63
CA THR A 53 3.19 1.16 5.22
C THR A 53 2.18 2.03 5.96
N ARG A 54 2.38 2.24 7.27
CA ARG A 54 1.53 3.09 8.10
C ARG A 54 1.65 4.57 7.73
N GLU A 55 2.87 5.05 7.50
CA GLU A 55 3.13 6.42 7.08
C GLU A 55 2.46 6.73 5.73
N HIS A 56 2.60 5.84 4.75
CA HIS A 56 1.98 5.98 3.43
C HIS A 56 0.45 5.95 3.49
N ALA A 57 -0.14 5.07 4.30
CA ALA A 57 -1.58 5.03 4.49
C ALA A 57 -2.12 6.35 5.08
N LEU A 58 -1.42 6.92 6.06
CA LEU A 58 -1.78 8.20 6.66
C LEU A 58 -1.65 9.36 5.66
N LEU A 59 -0.58 9.37 4.86
CA LEU A 59 -0.38 10.37 3.81
C LEU A 59 -1.47 10.30 2.74
N ALA A 60 -1.82 9.10 2.27
CA ALA A 60 -2.90 8.92 1.31
C ALA A 60 -4.24 9.45 1.84
N PHE A 61 -4.55 9.17 3.11
CA PHE A 61 -5.75 9.70 3.77
C PHE A 61 -5.73 11.23 3.87
N THR A 62 -4.59 11.81 4.27
CA THR A 62 -4.44 13.28 4.43
C THR A 62 -4.53 14.02 3.09
N LEU A 63 -4.09 13.38 2.00
CA LEU A 63 -4.16 13.92 0.64
C LEU A 63 -5.54 13.78 -0.01
N GLY A 64 -6.50 13.16 0.67
CA GLY A 64 -7.89 13.08 0.23
C GLY A 64 -8.25 11.82 -0.54
N VAL A 65 -7.39 10.80 -0.57
CA VAL A 65 -7.72 9.49 -1.14
C VAL A 65 -8.72 8.79 -0.22
N ARG A 66 -9.97 8.65 -0.68
CA ARG A 66 -11.05 8.06 0.12
C ARG A 66 -11.24 6.56 -0.11
N GLN A 67 -10.81 6.07 -1.27
CA GLN A 67 -10.90 4.66 -1.62
C GLN A 67 -9.51 4.03 -1.51
N LEU A 68 -9.36 3.10 -0.58
CA LEU A 68 -8.13 2.37 -0.35
C LEU A 68 -8.39 0.88 -0.60
N ILE A 69 -7.58 0.28 -1.47
CA ILE A 69 -7.57 -1.16 -1.71
C ILE A 69 -6.31 -1.71 -1.04
N VAL A 70 -6.45 -2.70 -0.18
CA VAL A 70 -5.31 -3.39 0.45
C VAL A 70 -5.03 -4.66 -0.33
N ALA A 71 -3.77 -4.85 -0.74
CA ALA A 71 -3.31 -6.03 -1.45
C ALA A 71 -2.20 -6.71 -0.65
N ILE A 72 -2.39 -7.97 -0.29
CA ILE A 72 -1.37 -8.77 0.40
C ILE A 72 -0.49 -9.46 -0.64
N ASN A 73 0.81 -9.18 -0.59
CA ASN A 73 1.83 -9.68 -1.52
C ASN A 73 2.73 -10.72 -0.82
N LYS A 74 3.48 -11.51 -1.58
CA LYS A 74 4.37 -12.59 -1.10
C LYS A 74 3.67 -13.70 -0.30
N MET A 75 2.41 -13.99 -0.58
CA MET A 75 1.64 -15.06 0.09
C MET A 75 2.22 -16.47 -0.14
N ASP A 76 3.05 -16.65 -1.16
CA ASP A 76 3.83 -17.86 -1.39
C ASP A 76 4.79 -18.17 -0.23
N THR A 77 5.32 -17.14 0.45
CA THR A 77 6.22 -17.30 1.61
C THR A 77 5.53 -17.89 2.84
N THR A 78 4.21 -17.71 2.93
CA THR A 78 3.37 -18.21 4.02
C THR A 78 2.52 -19.40 3.59
N LYS A 79 2.86 -20.02 2.45
CA LYS A 79 2.15 -21.16 1.85
C LYS A 79 0.65 -20.89 1.66
N TRP A 80 0.29 -19.64 1.35
CA TRP A 80 -1.10 -19.23 1.17
C TRP A 80 -1.99 -19.53 2.39
N SER A 81 -1.44 -19.38 3.60
CA SER A 81 -2.18 -19.63 4.84
C SER A 81 -3.28 -18.59 5.05
N GLU A 82 -4.53 -19.05 5.11
CA GLU A 82 -5.71 -18.22 5.41
C GLU A 82 -5.58 -17.52 6.77
N SER A 83 -5.09 -18.26 7.79
CA SER A 83 -4.87 -17.69 9.13
C SER A 83 -3.94 -16.48 9.15
N ARG A 84 -2.97 -16.42 8.22
CA ARG A 84 -2.03 -15.31 8.11
C ARG A 84 -2.62 -14.16 7.31
N TYR A 85 -3.47 -14.45 6.34
CA TYR A 85 -4.23 -13.43 5.63
C TYR A 85 -5.19 -12.70 6.58
N ASP A 86 -5.90 -13.44 7.43
CA ASP A 86 -6.86 -12.86 8.39
C ASP A 86 -6.18 -12.09 9.56
N GLU A 87 -4.92 -12.40 9.84
CA GLU A 87 -4.13 -11.71 10.87
C GLU A 87 -3.67 -10.31 10.42
N ILE A 88 -3.38 -10.16 9.13
CA ILE A 88 -2.82 -8.94 8.53
C ILE A 88 -3.92 -7.92 8.23
#